data_AF-A0A8J7ZDC3-F1
#
_entry.id   AF-A0A8J7ZDC3-F1
#
_cell.length_a   1.000
_cell.length_b   1.000
_cell.length_c   1.000
_cell.angle_alpha   90.00
_cell.angle_beta   90.00
_cell.angle_gamma   90.00
#
_symmetry.space_group_name_H-M   'P 1'
#
loop_
_entity.id
_entity.type
_entity.pdbx_description
1 polymer ?
#
loop_
_entity_poly.entity_id
_entity_poly.type
_entity_poly.pdbx_seq_one_letter_code
_entity_poly.pdbx_strand_id
1 'polypeptide(L)'
;MEARTRVYAAVAFTMALFLGVQLGALMLVEPLEAADKAFTQNPDSISNSIVYVAAILVMTALMLAAFKYDLDWIVRGFVVLASAGLAWQVFDVLVPSPFGLALAALVGVALVAYPEWYVIDTAGVLMGGAAAGLFGISFGLLPTLVLLVVLAVYDAISVYGTEHMLDLADGVMDMKVPVILVIPTTLSFSFLDMESPDSVDTSDDDAEPAADGGVADGSVADANATEDRGETDAETTDGTDAPEDDDVLQRDAFFVGLGDAVMPTILVASAAHFHTAVPNGPLPDLGLPLVTANLPALGALVGTQVGLVVLLWMVLKGRAHAGLPLLNGGAIAGYLVCALASGLSLSAALGL
;
A
#
# COMPACT_ATOMS: atom_id res chain seq x y z
N MET A 1 -0.40 24.80 16.98
CA MET A 1 -0.92 23.62 17.73
C MET A 1 -1.70 22.66 16.83
N GLU A 2 -2.19 23.10 15.66
CA GLU A 2 -3.01 22.30 14.74
C GLU A 2 -2.25 21.25 13.92
N ALA A 3 -1.02 21.53 13.46
CA ALA A 3 -0.26 20.63 12.59
C ALA A 3 0.06 19.27 13.23
N ARG A 4 0.53 19.27 14.49
CA ARG A 4 0.84 18.02 15.22
C ARG A 4 -0.40 17.15 15.44
N THR A 5 -1.54 17.76 15.74
CA THR A 5 -2.80 17.04 15.91
C THR A 5 -3.27 16.41 14.60
N ARG A 6 -3.10 17.09 13.46
CA ARG A 6 -3.39 16.53 12.13
C ARG A 6 -2.51 15.33 11.81
N VAL A 7 -1.22 15.38 12.12
CA VAL A 7 -0.31 14.23 11.96
C VAL A 7 -0.71 13.04 12.82
N TYR A 8 -1.01 13.26 14.11
CA TYR A 8 -1.46 12.16 14.97
C TYR A 8 -2.79 11.56 14.50
N ALA A 9 -3.71 12.38 13.98
CA ALA A 9 -4.96 11.91 13.39
C ALA A 9 -4.70 11.07 12.14
N ALA A 10 -3.82 11.52 11.24
CA ALA A 10 -3.42 10.76 10.05
C ALA A 10 -2.77 9.42 10.42
N VAL A 11 -1.82 9.41 11.37
CA VAL A 11 -1.20 8.18 11.89
C VAL A 11 -2.23 7.23 12.47
N ALA A 12 -3.14 7.73 13.31
CA ALA A 12 -4.20 6.92 13.91
C ALA A 12 -5.15 6.36 12.84
N PHE A 13 -5.45 7.13 11.80
CA PHE A 13 -6.27 6.68 10.68
C PHE A 13 -5.58 5.59 9.87
N THR A 14 -4.30 5.74 9.53
CA THR A 14 -3.51 4.68 8.87
C THR A 14 -3.51 3.39 9.68
N MET A 15 -3.28 3.48 11.00
CA MET A 15 -3.36 2.32 11.89
C MET A 15 -4.75 1.68 11.88
N ALA A 16 -5.82 2.48 11.87
CA ALA A 16 -7.18 2.00 11.81
C ALA A 16 -7.50 1.29 10.48
N LEU A 17 -6.99 1.78 9.34
CA LEU A 17 -7.13 1.11 8.04
C LEU A 17 -6.42 -0.25 8.04
N PHE A 18 -5.18 -0.32 8.53
CA PHE A 18 -4.44 -1.59 8.66
C PHE A 18 -5.16 -2.56 9.58
N LEU A 19 -5.67 -2.07 10.71
CA LEU A 19 -6.46 -2.88 11.63
C LEU A 19 -7.77 -3.35 10.99
N GLY A 20 -8.42 -2.51 10.19
CA GLY A 20 -9.61 -2.86 9.42
C GLY A 20 -9.35 -4.03 8.46
N VAL A 21 -8.24 -4.00 7.73
CA VAL A 21 -7.81 -5.10 6.86
C VAL A 21 -7.56 -6.38 7.67
N GLN A 22 -6.89 -6.27 8.81
CA GLN A 22 -6.59 -7.40 9.70
C GLN A 22 -7.85 -8.06 10.27
N LEU A 23 -8.75 -7.25 10.81
CA LEU A 23 -10.02 -7.73 11.36
C LEU A 23 -10.93 -8.28 10.26
N GLY A 24 -10.95 -7.63 9.09
CA GLY A 24 -11.68 -8.12 7.91
C GLY A 24 -11.17 -9.49 7.45
N ALA A 25 -9.86 -9.69 7.41
CA ALA A 25 -9.28 -10.99 7.07
C ALA A 25 -9.65 -12.08 8.09
N LEU A 26 -9.51 -11.80 9.39
CA LEU A 26 -9.88 -12.74 10.46
C LEU A 26 -11.36 -13.12 10.41
N MET A 27 -12.24 -12.15 10.19
CA MET A 27 -13.68 -12.36 10.02
C MET A 27 -14.01 -13.30 8.86
N LEU A 28 -13.17 -13.30 7.81
CA LEU A 28 -13.38 -14.06 6.59
C LEU A 28 -12.76 -15.46 6.59
N VAL A 29 -11.86 -15.78 7.52
CA VAL A 29 -11.19 -17.10 7.57
C VAL A 29 -12.22 -18.24 7.60
N GLU A 30 -13.11 -18.26 8.60
CA GLU A 30 -14.09 -19.36 8.74
C GLU A 30 -15.11 -19.41 7.60
N PRO A 31 -15.75 -18.31 7.17
CA PRO A 31 -16.70 -18.35 6.05
C PRO A 31 -16.07 -18.78 4.72
N LEU A 32 -14.83 -18.38 4.45
CA LEU A 32 -14.12 -18.75 3.22
C LEU A 32 -13.71 -20.24 3.24
N GLU A 33 -13.29 -20.75 4.39
CA GLU A 33 -13.00 -22.17 4.60
C GLU A 33 -14.27 -23.02 4.43
N ALA A 34 -15.38 -22.61 5.06
CA ALA A 34 -16.66 -23.32 4.96
C ALA A 34 -17.21 -23.37 3.52
N ALA A 35 -16.82 -22.40 2.68
CA ALA A 35 -17.15 -22.34 1.27
C ALA A 35 -16.11 -22.99 0.35
N ASP A 36 -15.09 -23.65 0.90
CA ASP A 36 -14.00 -24.34 0.18
C ASP A 36 -13.30 -23.43 -0.85
N LYS A 37 -13.03 -22.17 -0.47
CA LYS A 37 -12.45 -21.15 -1.36
C LYS A 37 -10.92 -21.14 -1.38
N ALA A 38 -10.27 -22.06 -0.69
CA ALA A 38 -8.81 -22.21 -0.77
C ALA A 38 -8.41 -22.61 -2.20
N PHE A 39 -7.43 -21.93 -2.78
CA PHE A 39 -7.04 -22.17 -4.18
C PHE A 39 -5.77 -23.04 -4.33
N THR A 40 -5.15 -23.47 -3.24
CA THR A 40 -4.02 -24.43 -3.28
C THR A 40 -4.47 -25.82 -2.83
N GLN A 41 -3.94 -26.86 -3.49
CA GLN A 41 -4.26 -28.26 -3.13
C GLN A 41 -3.47 -28.74 -1.91
N ASN A 42 -2.26 -28.19 -1.71
CA ASN A 42 -1.40 -28.50 -0.58
C ASN A 42 -0.85 -27.20 0.01
N PRO A 43 -1.50 -26.64 1.05
CA PRO A 43 -1.14 -25.34 1.63
C PRO A 43 0.27 -25.27 2.19
N ASP A 44 0.86 -26.39 2.65
CA ASP A 44 2.17 -26.43 3.32
C ASP A 44 3.36 -26.47 2.35
N SER A 45 3.09 -26.58 1.05
CA SER A 45 4.16 -26.65 0.03
C SER A 45 4.84 -25.29 -0.16
N ILE A 46 6.17 -25.24 0.04
CA ILE A 46 7.00 -24.05 -0.23
C ILE A 46 6.92 -23.62 -1.71
N SER A 47 6.65 -24.55 -2.62
CA SER A 47 6.46 -24.23 -4.05
C SER A 47 5.35 -23.21 -4.28
N ASN A 48 4.34 -23.16 -3.41
CA ASN A 48 3.26 -22.18 -3.51
C ASN A 48 3.78 -20.74 -3.43
N SER A 49 4.72 -20.45 -2.51
CA SER A 49 5.33 -19.12 -2.38
C SER A 49 6.13 -18.75 -3.62
N ILE A 50 6.86 -19.70 -4.20
CA ILE A 50 7.68 -19.47 -5.40
C ILE A 50 6.78 -19.15 -6.60
N VAL A 51 5.74 -19.96 -6.82
CA VAL A 51 4.76 -19.74 -7.90
C VAL A 51 4.07 -18.39 -7.71
N TYR A 52 3.72 -18.03 -6.48
CA TYR A 52 3.05 -16.77 -6.19
C TYR A 52 3.96 -15.55 -6.40
N VAL A 53 5.23 -15.60 -5.95
CA VAL A 53 6.22 -14.55 -6.25
C VAL A 53 6.41 -14.41 -7.76
N ALA A 54 6.53 -15.52 -8.49
CA ALA A 54 6.62 -15.48 -9.94
C ALA A 54 5.36 -14.88 -10.59
N ALA A 55 4.17 -15.21 -10.10
CA ALA A 55 2.91 -14.64 -10.58
C ALA A 55 2.82 -13.13 -10.33
N ILE A 56 3.25 -12.64 -9.14
CA ILE A 56 3.36 -11.20 -8.86
C ILE A 56 4.28 -10.55 -9.88
N LEU A 57 5.49 -11.09 -10.10
CA LEU A 57 6.44 -10.52 -11.06
C LEU A 57 5.89 -10.46 -12.48
N VAL A 58 5.18 -11.51 -12.92
CA VAL A 58 4.50 -11.52 -14.23
C VAL A 58 3.41 -10.46 -14.29
N MET A 59 2.55 -10.37 -13.27
CA MET A 59 1.48 -9.37 -13.23
C MET A 59 2.03 -7.94 -13.20
N THR A 60 3.09 -7.69 -12.43
CA THR A 60 3.78 -6.40 -12.42
C THR A 60 4.36 -6.08 -13.79
N ALA A 61 5.02 -7.03 -14.44
CA ALA A 61 5.55 -6.84 -15.79
C ALA A 61 4.44 -6.54 -16.81
N LEU A 62 3.28 -7.23 -16.73
CA LEU A 62 2.12 -6.95 -17.56
C LEU A 62 1.55 -5.56 -17.31
N MET A 63 1.48 -5.14 -16.04
CA MET A 63 1.02 -3.81 -15.66
C MET A 63 1.95 -2.71 -16.19
N LEU A 64 3.27 -2.87 -16.01
CA LEU A 64 4.27 -1.95 -16.54
C LEU A 64 4.25 -1.90 -18.08
N ALA A 65 4.04 -3.05 -18.74
CA ALA A 65 3.85 -3.08 -20.18
C ALA A 65 2.59 -2.31 -20.59
N ALA A 66 1.48 -2.47 -19.88
CA ALA A 66 0.25 -1.74 -20.17
C ALA A 66 0.43 -0.21 -20.04
N PHE A 67 1.14 0.27 -19.02
CA PHE A 67 1.49 1.69 -18.89
C PHE A 67 2.40 2.16 -20.02
N LYS A 68 3.39 1.36 -20.39
CA LYS A 68 4.28 1.69 -21.51
C LYS A 68 3.54 1.85 -22.86
N TYR A 69 2.34 1.29 -22.98
CA TYR A 69 1.50 1.39 -24.18
C TYR A 69 0.29 2.31 -24.00
N ASP A 70 0.27 3.14 -22.95
CA ASP A 70 -0.82 4.09 -22.63
C ASP A 70 -2.20 3.41 -22.56
N LEU A 71 -2.24 2.20 -22.03
CA LEU A 71 -3.47 1.39 -21.90
C LEU A 71 -4.19 1.64 -20.57
N ASP A 72 -4.26 2.88 -20.11
CA ASP A 72 -4.76 3.26 -18.77
C ASP A 72 -6.19 2.80 -18.53
N TRP A 73 -7.05 2.85 -19.56
CA TRP A 73 -8.42 2.35 -19.47
C TRP A 73 -8.49 0.85 -19.22
N ILE A 74 -7.53 0.07 -19.73
CA ILE A 74 -7.43 -1.38 -19.50
C ILE A 74 -6.98 -1.63 -18.07
N VAL A 75 -5.96 -0.91 -17.60
CA VAL A 75 -5.46 -1.06 -16.23
C VAL A 75 -6.55 -0.68 -15.24
N ARG A 76 -7.20 0.47 -15.42
CA ARG A 76 -8.33 0.91 -14.58
C ARG A 76 -9.49 -0.10 -14.62
N GLY A 77 -9.86 -0.58 -15.79
CA GLY A 77 -10.90 -1.60 -15.94
C GLY A 77 -10.55 -2.90 -15.24
N PHE A 78 -9.31 -3.37 -15.39
CA PHE A 78 -8.80 -4.56 -14.70
C PHE A 78 -8.84 -4.39 -13.18
N VAL A 79 -8.36 -3.26 -12.64
CA VAL A 79 -8.37 -3.02 -11.19
C VAL A 79 -9.79 -2.96 -10.65
N VAL A 80 -10.72 -2.26 -11.32
CA VAL A 80 -12.13 -2.20 -10.90
C VAL A 80 -12.78 -3.58 -10.92
N LEU A 81 -12.51 -4.39 -11.95
CA LEU A 81 -13.03 -5.76 -12.05
C LEU A 81 -12.43 -6.67 -10.97
N ALA A 82 -11.12 -6.57 -10.70
CA ALA A 82 -10.48 -7.29 -9.61
C ALA A 82 -11.07 -6.88 -8.25
N SER A 83 -11.34 -5.58 -8.07
CA SER A 83 -11.98 -5.02 -6.87
C SER A 83 -13.38 -5.59 -6.65
N ALA A 84 -14.23 -5.53 -7.68
CA ALA A 84 -15.57 -6.11 -7.63
C ALA A 84 -15.53 -7.64 -7.46
N GLY A 85 -14.56 -8.32 -8.07
CA GLY A 85 -14.36 -9.76 -7.94
C GLY A 85 -14.00 -10.17 -6.51
N LEU A 86 -13.08 -9.47 -5.86
CA LEU A 86 -12.74 -9.70 -4.45
C LEU A 86 -13.90 -9.34 -3.52
N ALA A 87 -14.60 -8.24 -3.77
CA ALA A 87 -15.81 -7.88 -3.03
C ALA A 87 -16.89 -8.96 -3.17
N TRP A 88 -17.03 -9.58 -4.35
CA TRP A 88 -17.93 -10.70 -4.54
C TRP A 88 -17.53 -11.90 -3.69
N GLN A 89 -16.23 -12.23 -3.57
CA GLN A 89 -15.80 -13.33 -2.69
C GLN A 89 -16.25 -13.14 -1.24
N VAL A 90 -16.23 -11.90 -0.75
CA VAL A 90 -16.71 -11.52 0.58
C VAL A 90 -18.22 -11.64 0.69
N PHE A 91 -18.95 -10.98 -0.20
CA PHE A 91 -20.40 -10.94 -0.07
C PHE A 91 -21.07 -12.27 -0.38
N ASP A 92 -20.45 -13.12 -1.20
CA ASP A 92 -20.94 -14.46 -1.51
C ASP A 92 -20.97 -15.38 -0.27
N VAL A 93 -20.04 -15.20 0.67
CA VAL A 93 -20.01 -16.00 1.91
C VAL A 93 -20.75 -15.34 3.09
N LEU A 94 -20.93 -14.01 3.06
CA LEU A 94 -21.57 -13.28 4.16
C LEU A 94 -23.04 -12.91 3.89
N VAL A 95 -23.46 -12.82 2.63
CA VAL A 95 -24.76 -12.28 2.23
C VAL A 95 -25.50 -13.30 1.38
N PRO A 96 -26.79 -13.58 1.65
CA PRO A 96 -27.57 -14.51 0.84
C PRO A 96 -27.64 -14.11 -0.64
N SER A 97 -27.61 -15.11 -1.52
CA SER A 97 -27.86 -14.92 -2.95
C SER A 97 -29.30 -14.41 -3.20
N PRO A 98 -29.52 -13.46 -4.14
CA PRO A 98 -28.55 -12.86 -5.08
C PRO A 98 -27.93 -11.55 -4.58
N PHE A 99 -28.18 -11.14 -3.33
CA PHE A 99 -27.80 -9.81 -2.84
C PHE A 99 -26.29 -9.59 -2.80
N GLY A 100 -25.49 -10.65 -2.58
CA GLY A 100 -24.04 -10.54 -2.57
C GLY A 100 -23.42 -10.08 -3.91
N LEU A 101 -23.94 -10.60 -5.03
CA LEU A 101 -23.51 -10.16 -6.37
C LEU A 101 -23.89 -8.70 -6.64
N ALA A 102 -25.09 -8.29 -6.20
CA ALA A 102 -25.54 -6.90 -6.35
C ALA A 102 -24.66 -5.91 -5.56
N LEU A 103 -24.26 -6.28 -4.33
CA LEU A 103 -23.35 -5.47 -3.52
C LEU A 103 -21.94 -5.40 -4.11
N ALA A 104 -21.43 -6.51 -4.65
CA ALA A 104 -20.14 -6.51 -5.34
C ALA A 104 -20.13 -5.62 -6.60
N ALA A 105 -21.21 -5.70 -7.39
CA ALA A 105 -21.39 -4.82 -8.54
C ALA A 105 -21.51 -3.34 -8.12
N LEU A 106 -22.19 -3.06 -7.00
CA LEU A 106 -22.29 -1.72 -6.44
C LEU A 106 -20.91 -1.15 -6.08
N VAL A 107 -20.02 -1.95 -5.48
CA VAL A 107 -18.62 -1.53 -5.20
C VAL A 107 -17.90 -1.17 -6.50
N GLY A 108 -18.00 -2.00 -7.53
CA GLY A 108 -17.39 -1.72 -8.84
C GLY A 108 -17.94 -0.44 -9.49
N VAL A 109 -19.25 -0.24 -9.45
CA VAL A 109 -19.91 0.97 -9.98
C VAL A 109 -19.49 2.20 -9.18
N ALA A 110 -19.43 2.12 -7.85
CA ALA A 110 -19.02 3.23 -6.99
C ALA A 110 -17.59 3.67 -7.28
N LEU A 111 -16.65 2.74 -7.48
CA LEU A 111 -15.26 3.04 -7.85
C LEU A 111 -15.13 3.72 -9.22
N VAL A 112 -16.06 3.51 -10.13
CA VAL A 112 -16.04 4.16 -11.45
C VAL A 112 -16.76 5.51 -11.42
N ALA A 113 -17.95 5.55 -10.81
CA ALA A 113 -18.83 6.71 -10.84
C ALA A 113 -18.45 7.78 -9.82
N TYR A 114 -17.88 7.39 -8.68
CA TYR A 114 -17.60 8.31 -7.58
C TYR A 114 -16.38 7.87 -6.73
N PRO A 115 -15.15 7.94 -7.28
CA PRO A 115 -13.92 7.53 -6.61
C PRO A 115 -13.44 8.57 -5.58
N GLU A 116 -14.23 8.84 -4.55
CA GLU A 116 -13.75 9.61 -3.39
C GLU A 116 -12.83 8.78 -2.50
N TRP A 117 -11.98 9.45 -1.71
CA TRP A 117 -11.00 8.78 -0.84
C TRP A 117 -11.65 7.74 0.08
N TYR A 118 -12.82 8.03 0.67
CA TYR A 118 -13.48 7.09 1.57
C TYR A 118 -14.10 5.91 0.81
N VAL A 119 -14.50 6.07 -0.45
CA VAL A 119 -14.97 4.96 -1.30
C VAL A 119 -13.79 4.05 -1.66
N ILE A 120 -12.66 4.66 -2.01
CA ILE A 120 -11.41 3.97 -2.31
C ILE A 120 -10.90 3.21 -1.08
N ASP A 121 -10.83 3.85 0.08
CA ASP A 121 -10.34 3.25 1.32
C ASP A 121 -11.25 2.15 1.84
N THR A 122 -12.57 2.34 1.80
CA THR A 122 -13.51 1.30 2.24
C THR A 122 -13.48 0.10 1.30
N ALA A 123 -13.41 0.31 -0.02
CA ALA A 123 -13.19 -0.76 -0.99
C ALA A 123 -11.82 -1.43 -0.77
N GLY A 124 -10.77 -0.65 -0.51
CA GLY A 124 -9.43 -1.12 -0.21
C GLY A 124 -9.41 -2.02 1.03
N VAL A 125 -10.00 -1.58 2.14
CA VAL A 125 -10.11 -2.39 3.37
C VAL A 125 -10.87 -3.70 3.10
N LEU A 126 -11.99 -3.63 2.38
CA LEU A 126 -12.78 -4.81 2.01
C LEU A 126 -11.96 -5.80 1.15
N MET A 127 -11.32 -5.30 0.09
CA MET A 127 -10.50 -6.09 -0.83
C MET A 127 -9.27 -6.64 -0.14
N GLY A 128 -8.62 -5.85 0.70
CA GLY A 128 -7.43 -6.24 1.44
C GLY A 128 -7.73 -7.33 2.45
N GLY A 129 -8.84 -7.21 3.18
CA GLY A 129 -9.34 -8.28 4.05
C GLY A 129 -9.68 -9.55 3.27
N ALA A 130 -10.36 -9.42 2.13
CA ALA A 130 -10.69 -10.54 1.24
C ALA A 130 -9.44 -11.27 0.73
N ALA A 131 -8.49 -10.51 0.19
CA ALA A 131 -7.24 -11.05 -0.33
C ALA A 131 -6.43 -11.72 0.79
N ALA A 132 -6.21 -11.04 1.91
CA ALA A 132 -5.45 -11.59 3.02
C ALA A 132 -6.12 -12.83 3.63
N GLY A 133 -7.45 -12.86 3.73
CA GLY A 133 -8.22 -14.05 4.14
C GLY A 133 -8.04 -15.22 3.17
N LEU A 134 -8.23 -14.99 1.86
CA LEU A 134 -8.05 -16.01 0.82
C LEU A 134 -6.63 -16.56 0.78
N PHE A 135 -5.62 -15.70 0.86
CA PHE A 135 -4.23 -16.13 0.94
C PHE A 135 -3.92 -16.83 2.25
N GLY A 136 -4.49 -16.37 3.37
CA GLY A 136 -4.29 -16.94 4.69
C GLY A 136 -4.79 -18.39 4.79
N ILE A 137 -5.96 -18.71 4.23
CA ILE A 137 -6.46 -20.09 4.18
C ILE A 137 -5.74 -20.94 3.12
N SER A 138 -5.14 -20.30 2.11
CA SER A 138 -4.50 -21.00 0.98
C SER A 138 -3.01 -21.27 1.19
N PHE A 139 -2.34 -20.57 2.10
CA PHE A 139 -0.93 -20.79 2.40
C PHE A 139 -0.76 -21.18 3.87
N GLY A 140 -0.15 -22.35 4.07
CA GLY A 140 0.31 -22.79 5.37
C GLY A 140 1.33 -21.82 5.98
N LEU A 141 1.74 -22.11 7.21
CA LEU A 141 2.62 -21.23 7.98
C LEU A 141 3.98 -21.08 7.31
N LEU A 142 4.60 -22.19 6.89
CA LEU A 142 5.92 -22.18 6.28
C LEU A 142 5.94 -21.39 4.97
N PRO A 143 5.03 -21.64 3.99
CA PRO A 143 5.01 -20.88 2.75
C PRO A 143 4.70 -19.40 2.98
N THR A 144 3.84 -19.08 3.95
CA THR A 144 3.54 -17.69 4.32
C THR A 144 4.78 -16.98 4.88
N LEU A 145 5.48 -17.59 5.84
CA LEU A 145 6.72 -17.02 6.40
C LEU A 145 7.79 -16.80 5.32
N VAL A 146 7.98 -17.78 4.43
CA VAL A 146 8.92 -17.65 3.30
C VAL A 146 8.50 -16.49 2.38
N LEU A 147 7.22 -16.39 2.03
CA LEU A 147 6.70 -15.32 1.18
C LEU A 147 6.97 -13.94 1.80
N LEU A 148 6.63 -13.75 3.08
CA LEU A 148 6.81 -12.48 3.78
C LEU A 148 8.28 -12.07 3.88
N VAL A 149 9.18 -13.03 4.16
CA VAL A 149 10.62 -12.78 4.24
C VAL A 149 11.18 -12.41 2.87
N VAL A 150 10.81 -13.15 1.81
CA VAL A 150 11.28 -12.86 0.44
C VAL A 150 10.84 -11.46 0.00
N LEU A 151 9.57 -11.10 0.23
CA LEU A 151 9.06 -9.78 -0.14
C LEU A 151 9.68 -8.65 0.70
N ALA A 152 9.90 -8.87 1.99
CA ALA A 152 10.61 -7.92 2.84
C ALA A 152 12.06 -7.70 2.36
N VAL A 153 12.78 -8.77 2.03
CA VAL A 153 14.14 -8.67 1.50
C VAL A 153 14.16 -7.95 0.16
N TYR A 154 13.21 -8.27 -0.74
CA TYR A 154 13.08 -7.58 -2.02
C TYR A 154 12.86 -6.08 -1.84
N ASP A 155 11.93 -5.67 -0.99
CA ASP A 155 11.65 -4.26 -0.69
C ASP A 155 12.86 -3.54 -0.08
N ALA A 156 13.55 -4.17 0.88
CA ALA A 156 14.78 -3.63 1.44
C ALA A 156 15.87 -3.40 0.38
N ILE A 157 16.05 -4.36 -0.54
CA ILE A 157 17.03 -4.24 -1.63
C ILE A 157 16.61 -3.15 -2.61
N SER A 158 15.32 -3.08 -2.94
CA SER A 158 14.78 -2.08 -3.87
C SER A 158 14.99 -0.66 -3.35
N VAL A 159 14.72 -0.43 -2.06
CA VAL A 159 14.81 0.89 -1.44
C VAL A 159 16.26 1.29 -1.11
N TYR A 160 17.01 0.45 -0.39
CA TYR A 160 18.36 0.82 0.08
C TYR A 160 19.47 0.48 -0.91
N GLY A 161 19.22 -0.44 -1.83
CA GLY A 161 20.22 -0.93 -2.77
C GLY A 161 20.18 -0.19 -4.10
N THR A 162 19.00 -0.12 -4.72
CA THR A 162 18.87 0.39 -6.09
C THR A 162 18.35 1.82 -6.18
N GLU A 163 17.80 2.40 -5.10
CA GLU A 163 17.19 3.75 -5.04
C GLU A 163 16.14 4.08 -6.14
N HIS A 164 15.80 3.11 -7.00
CA HIS A 164 15.01 3.24 -8.23
C HIS A 164 13.54 3.65 -7.98
N MET A 165 13.09 3.65 -6.73
CA MET A 165 11.77 4.12 -6.31
C MET A 165 11.68 5.66 -6.31
N LEU A 166 12.81 6.37 -6.29
CA LEU A 166 12.85 7.84 -6.34
C LEU A 166 12.66 8.39 -7.77
N ASP A 167 12.92 7.59 -8.81
CA ASP A 167 12.88 8.00 -10.23
C ASP A 167 11.58 7.60 -10.96
N LEU A 168 10.60 6.99 -10.27
CA LEU A 168 9.36 6.46 -10.86
C LEU A 168 8.09 7.26 -10.49
N ALA A 169 8.26 8.43 -9.87
CA ALA A 169 7.19 9.21 -9.26
C ALA A 169 6.19 9.84 -10.27
N ASP A 170 6.47 9.81 -11.57
CA ASP A 170 5.68 10.59 -12.55
C ASP A 170 4.52 9.83 -13.22
N GLY A 171 4.40 8.50 -13.07
CA GLY A 171 3.47 7.71 -13.90
C GLY A 171 2.26 7.05 -13.21
N VAL A 172 2.17 7.04 -11.87
CA VAL A 172 1.23 6.14 -11.15
C VAL A 172 0.13 6.90 -10.38
N MET A 173 0.18 8.23 -10.33
CA MET A 173 -0.75 9.03 -9.51
C MET A 173 -2.10 9.34 -10.19
N ASP A 174 -2.22 9.16 -11.51
CA ASP A 174 -3.38 9.67 -12.28
C ASP A 174 -4.62 8.77 -12.25
N MET A 175 -4.46 7.49 -11.88
CA MET A 175 -5.52 6.50 -12.13
C MET A 175 -6.59 6.39 -11.04
N LYS A 176 -6.45 7.08 -9.90
CA LYS A 176 -7.43 7.09 -8.80
C LYS A 176 -7.97 5.70 -8.45
N VAL A 177 -7.09 4.68 -8.46
CA VAL A 177 -7.44 3.26 -8.28
C VAL A 177 -7.24 2.81 -6.84
N PRO A 178 -8.01 1.82 -6.33
CA PRO A 178 -7.90 1.27 -4.97
C PRO A 178 -6.69 0.33 -4.81
N VAL A 179 -5.54 0.74 -5.34
CA VAL A 179 -4.23 0.11 -5.12
C VAL A 179 -3.45 0.87 -4.04
N ILE A 180 -3.84 2.13 -3.79
CA ILE A 180 -3.33 3.00 -2.74
C ILE A 180 -4.45 3.36 -1.77
N LEU A 181 -4.13 3.42 -0.48
CA LEU A 181 -4.98 3.97 0.57
C LEU A 181 -4.68 5.46 0.71
N VAL A 182 -5.72 6.27 0.86
CA VAL A 182 -5.64 7.73 0.86
C VAL A 182 -5.96 8.26 2.25
N ILE A 183 -4.96 8.76 2.96
CA ILE A 183 -5.09 9.27 4.33
C ILE A 183 -5.16 10.79 4.29
N PRO A 184 -6.34 11.41 4.42
CA PRO A 184 -6.46 12.85 4.40
C PRO A 184 -5.92 13.46 5.70
N THR A 185 -5.25 14.62 5.60
CA THR A 185 -4.83 15.38 6.80
C THR A 185 -5.94 16.29 7.33
N THR A 186 -6.99 16.52 6.55
CA THR A 186 -8.21 17.26 6.92
C THR A 186 -9.49 16.60 6.38
N LEU A 187 -10.60 16.72 7.10
CA LEU A 187 -11.89 16.10 6.69
C LEU A 187 -12.56 16.77 5.48
N SER A 188 -12.13 17.98 5.13
CA SER A 188 -12.57 18.70 3.93
C SER A 188 -11.83 18.26 2.67
N PHE A 189 -10.87 17.34 2.78
CA PHE A 189 -10.13 16.82 1.65
C PHE A 189 -11.07 16.06 0.69
N SER A 190 -10.97 16.42 -0.59
CA SER A 190 -11.70 15.82 -1.70
C SER A 190 -10.68 15.23 -2.65
N PHE A 191 -10.78 13.92 -2.92
CA PHE A 191 -9.86 13.27 -3.86
C PHE A 191 -10.26 13.54 -5.31
N LEU A 192 -11.51 13.93 -5.54
CA LEU A 192 -11.97 14.37 -6.85
C LEU A 192 -11.33 15.71 -7.26
N ASP A 193 -11.14 16.61 -6.30
CA ASP A 193 -10.62 17.98 -6.52
C ASP A 193 -9.10 18.06 -6.58
N MET A 194 -8.40 16.96 -6.29
CA MET A 194 -6.96 16.87 -6.57
C MET A 194 -6.77 16.87 -8.09
N GLU A 195 -6.49 18.05 -8.63
CA GLU A 195 -5.86 18.23 -9.94
C GLU A 195 -4.51 17.50 -9.90
N SER A 196 -4.34 16.59 -10.85
CA SER A 196 -3.06 15.97 -11.17
C SER A 196 -2.00 17.08 -11.31
N PRO A 197 -0.75 16.89 -10.84
CA PRO A 197 0.32 17.86 -11.03
C PRO A 197 0.73 17.88 -12.51
N ASP A 198 -0.13 18.47 -13.34
CA ASP A 198 0.11 18.88 -14.72
C ASP A 198 -0.81 20.06 -15.03
N SER A 199 -0.65 21.11 -14.23
CA SER A 199 -0.92 22.48 -14.66
C SER A 199 0.06 23.43 -13.97
N VAL A 200 1.36 23.17 -14.13
CA VAL A 200 2.23 24.31 -14.50
C VAL A 200 2.06 24.43 -16.00
N ASP A 201 0.89 24.95 -16.37
CA ASP A 201 0.69 25.55 -17.68
C ASP A 201 1.68 26.73 -17.68
N THR A 202 2.84 26.56 -18.29
CA THR A 202 3.51 27.68 -18.94
C THR A 202 2.65 28.08 -20.13
N SER A 203 1.43 28.57 -19.85
CA SER A 203 0.62 29.30 -20.79
C SER A 203 1.18 30.71 -20.80
N ASP A 204 2.16 30.90 -21.69
CA ASP A 204 2.39 32.11 -22.47
C ASP A 204 1.56 33.32 -22.04
N ASP A 205 2.17 34.19 -21.22
CA ASP A 205 1.73 35.59 -21.10
C ASP A 205 2.24 36.38 -22.33
N ASP A 206 1.82 35.95 -23.53
CA ASP A 206 2.03 36.67 -24.78
C ASP A 206 0.93 37.74 -24.94
N ALA A 207 1.13 38.86 -24.25
CA ALA A 207 0.50 40.11 -24.61
C ALA A 207 1.20 40.68 -25.87
N GLU A 208 0.73 40.29 -27.05
CA GLU A 208 0.96 41.02 -28.30
C GLU A 208 0.60 42.51 -28.13
N PRO A 209 1.45 43.42 -28.63
CA PRO A 209 1.05 44.02 -29.89
C PRO A 209 2.20 44.20 -30.89
N ALA A 210 1.97 43.65 -32.09
CA ALA A 210 2.03 44.35 -33.38
C ALA A 210 3.27 45.21 -33.72
N ALA A 211 3.99 44.70 -34.73
CA ALA A 211 4.27 45.37 -36.02
C ALA A 211 5.75 45.48 -36.40
N ASP A 212 6.02 44.97 -37.61
CA ASP A 212 7.03 45.42 -38.59
C ASP A 212 8.50 45.21 -38.19
N GLY A 213 9.39 44.53 -38.91
CA GLY A 213 9.44 44.09 -40.29
C GLY A 213 10.92 44.05 -40.68
N GLY A 214 11.39 42.93 -41.25
CA GLY A 214 12.46 42.96 -42.25
C GLY A 214 13.94 42.79 -41.82
N VAL A 215 14.52 41.73 -42.40
CA VAL A 215 15.83 41.65 -43.09
C VAL A 215 17.09 41.22 -42.31
N ALA A 216 17.69 40.16 -42.90
CA ALA A 216 19.05 39.61 -42.86
C ALA A 216 20.22 40.53 -42.47
N ASP A 217 21.26 39.97 -41.84
CA ASP A 217 22.51 39.50 -42.47
C ASP A 217 23.54 39.17 -41.36
N GLY A 218 24.53 38.33 -41.69
CA GLY A 218 25.54 37.86 -40.75
C GLY A 218 26.70 38.83 -40.47
N SER A 219 27.70 38.26 -39.81
CA SER A 219 29.13 38.62 -39.80
C SER A 219 29.71 39.27 -38.52
N VAL A 220 30.83 38.63 -38.10
CA VAL A 220 32.06 39.10 -37.43
C VAL A 220 32.08 40.04 -36.21
N ALA A 221 32.78 39.54 -35.17
CA ALA A 221 33.85 40.13 -34.35
C ALA A 221 34.14 41.65 -34.44
N ASP A 222 34.29 42.33 -33.30
CA ASP A 222 35.58 42.72 -32.68
C ASP A 222 35.36 43.50 -31.35
N ALA A 223 36.43 43.55 -30.56
CA ALA A 223 36.74 44.21 -29.28
C ALA A 223 36.00 45.54 -28.94
N ASN A 224 35.91 46.03 -27.69
CA ASN A 224 36.97 46.23 -26.71
C ASN A 224 36.39 46.88 -25.43
N ALA A 225 37.09 46.68 -24.33
CA ALA A 225 37.07 47.29 -22.99
C ALA A 225 36.19 48.53 -22.69
N THR A 226 35.53 48.53 -21.53
CA THR A 226 36.01 49.24 -20.33
C THR A 226 35.20 48.92 -19.09
N GLU A 227 35.89 49.10 -17.96
CA GLU A 227 35.64 48.68 -16.59
C GLU A 227 34.38 49.30 -15.94
N ASP A 228 33.61 48.49 -15.20
CA ASP A 228 33.10 48.92 -13.89
C ASP A 228 32.99 47.73 -12.93
N ARG A 229 33.39 47.97 -11.68
CA ARG A 229 33.59 46.99 -10.62
C ARG A 229 32.30 46.76 -9.83
N GLY A 230 31.95 45.51 -9.58
CA GLY A 230 31.05 45.12 -8.50
C GLY A 230 31.21 43.63 -8.20
N GLU A 231 31.87 43.32 -7.08
CA GLU A 231 32.00 41.97 -6.52
C GLU A 231 30.63 41.29 -6.44
N THR A 232 30.54 40.04 -6.90
CA THR A 232 29.54 39.09 -6.43
C THR A 232 30.24 37.78 -6.17
N ASP A 233 30.25 37.42 -4.89
CA ASP A 233 30.86 36.24 -4.35
C ASP A 233 30.32 34.97 -5.04
N ALA A 234 31.24 34.10 -5.38
CA ALA A 234 30.95 32.72 -5.68
C ALA A 234 30.56 32.03 -4.36
N GLU A 235 29.29 31.64 -4.23
CA GLU A 235 28.89 30.55 -3.34
C GLU A 235 28.28 29.41 -4.15
N THR A 236 29.14 28.42 -4.39
CA THR A 236 28.76 27.01 -4.50
C THR A 236 28.07 26.54 -3.22
N THR A 237 26.86 26.03 -3.33
CA THR A 237 26.22 25.08 -2.41
C THR A 237 25.37 24.14 -3.28
N ASP A 238 25.92 23.06 -3.83
CA ASP A 238 25.97 21.72 -3.22
C ASP A 238 25.30 21.63 -1.84
N GLY A 239 24.09 21.05 -1.83
CA GLY A 239 23.25 20.92 -0.65
C GLY A 239 22.15 19.91 -0.92
N THR A 240 22.39 18.66 -0.54
CA THR A 240 21.40 17.59 -0.46
C THR A 240 20.37 17.95 0.60
N ASP A 241 19.30 18.62 0.20
CA ASP A 241 18.22 18.99 1.11
C ASP A 241 17.34 17.76 1.39
N ALA A 242 17.54 17.19 2.59
CA ALA A 242 16.52 16.38 3.22
C ALA A 242 15.30 17.28 3.50
N PRO A 243 14.06 16.85 3.22
CA PRO A 243 12.90 17.70 3.39
C PRO A 243 12.76 18.08 4.88
N GLU A 244 12.70 19.38 5.16
CA GLU A 244 12.44 19.91 6.49
C GLU A 244 11.06 19.42 6.97
N ASP A 245 10.89 19.23 8.28
CA ASP A 245 9.66 18.71 8.93
C ASP A 245 8.37 19.46 8.51
N ASP A 246 8.48 20.67 7.96
CA ASP A 246 7.38 21.51 7.48
C ASP A 246 6.85 21.12 6.08
N ASP A 247 7.61 20.42 5.24
CA ASP A 247 7.16 20.01 3.89
C ASP A 247 6.22 18.79 3.93
N VAL A 248 6.43 17.89 4.88
CA VAL A 248 5.54 16.74 5.11
C VAL A 248 4.17 17.18 5.66
N LEU A 249 4.13 18.34 6.32
CA LEU A 249 2.93 18.96 6.89
C LEU A 249 2.11 19.76 5.87
N GLN A 250 2.67 20.09 4.70
CA GLN A 250 2.00 20.80 3.62
C GLN A 250 1.26 19.87 2.65
N ARG A 251 1.51 18.56 2.69
CA ARG A 251 0.75 17.59 1.90
C ARG A 251 -0.63 17.37 2.52
N ASP A 252 -1.67 17.64 1.73
CA ASP A 252 -3.07 17.49 2.17
C ASP A 252 -3.52 16.01 2.35
N ALA A 253 -2.73 15.05 1.86
CA ALA A 253 -2.94 13.62 2.06
C ALA A 253 -1.63 12.81 2.07
N PHE A 254 -1.66 11.68 2.78
CA PHE A 254 -0.63 10.63 2.74
C PHE A 254 -1.14 9.43 1.94
N PHE A 255 -0.26 8.78 1.19
CA PHE A 255 -0.59 7.57 0.43
C PHE A 255 0.19 6.37 0.97
N VAL A 256 -0.49 5.24 1.14
CA VAL A 256 0.13 3.98 1.56
C VAL A 256 -0.35 2.88 0.63
N GLY A 257 0.55 1.97 0.22
CA GLY A 257 0.17 0.85 -0.65
C GLY A 257 -0.80 -0.09 0.06
N LEU A 258 -1.89 -0.50 -0.61
CA LEU A 258 -2.80 -1.52 -0.08
C LEU A 258 -2.05 -2.82 0.23
N GLY A 259 -1.08 -3.17 -0.62
CA GLY A 259 -0.23 -4.36 -0.44
C GLY A 259 0.47 -4.40 0.91
N ASP A 260 0.90 -3.26 1.44
CA ASP A 260 1.61 -3.18 2.72
C ASP A 260 0.73 -3.55 3.91
N ALA A 261 -0.58 -3.31 3.81
CA ALA A 261 -1.55 -3.78 4.80
C ALA A 261 -1.88 -5.27 4.61
N VAL A 262 -1.96 -5.72 3.36
CA VAL A 262 -2.35 -7.11 3.01
C VAL A 262 -1.26 -8.11 3.38
N MET A 263 -0.01 -7.87 2.99
CA MET A 263 1.10 -8.84 3.14
C MET A 263 1.29 -9.37 4.57
N PRO A 264 1.46 -8.54 5.60
CA PRO A 264 1.58 -9.04 6.97
C PRO A 264 0.28 -9.69 7.48
N THR A 265 -0.87 -9.26 6.96
CA THR A 265 -2.19 -9.81 7.33
C THR A 265 -2.40 -11.23 6.82
N ILE A 266 -1.71 -11.65 5.74
CA ILE A 266 -1.72 -13.06 5.30
C ILE A 266 -1.25 -13.98 6.44
N LEU A 267 -0.20 -13.58 7.18
CA LEU A 267 0.28 -14.35 8.34
C LEU A 267 -0.72 -14.35 9.50
N VAL A 268 -1.43 -13.24 9.72
CA VAL A 268 -2.50 -13.17 10.73
C VAL A 268 -3.61 -14.18 10.42
N ALA A 269 -4.10 -14.19 9.17
CA ALA A 269 -5.15 -15.11 8.73
C ALA A 269 -4.68 -16.58 8.69
N SER A 270 -3.47 -16.84 8.17
CA SER A 270 -2.86 -18.17 8.15
C SER A 270 -2.65 -18.72 9.56
N ALA A 271 -2.14 -17.91 10.49
CA ALA A 271 -2.01 -18.32 11.89
C ALA A 271 -3.37 -18.63 12.52
N ALA A 272 -4.41 -17.84 12.25
CA ALA A 272 -5.76 -18.07 12.76
C ALA A 272 -6.34 -19.42 12.28
N HIS A 273 -6.14 -19.75 11.00
CA HIS A 273 -6.65 -20.97 10.38
C HIS A 273 -5.85 -22.22 10.77
N PHE A 274 -4.50 -22.18 10.72
CA PHE A 274 -3.67 -23.38 10.89
C PHE A 274 -3.29 -23.70 12.35
N HIS A 275 -3.43 -22.77 13.30
CA HIS A 275 -3.17 -23.01 14.73
C HIS A 275 -4.46 -23.10 15.56
N THR A 276 -5.33 -24.05 15.24
CA THR A 276 -6.61 -24.23 15.95
C THR A 276 -6.51 -25.05 17.25
N ALA A 277 -5.41 -25.79 17.46
CA ALA A 277 -5.19 -26.67 18.61
C ALA A 277 -3.97 -26.27 19.47
N VAL A 278 -3.94 -25.02 19.92
CA VAL A 278 -2.86 -24.49 20.76
C VAL A 278 -3.05 -24.91 22.23
N PRO A 279 -2.00 -25.41 22.94
CA PRO A 279 -2.13 -25.91 24.31
C PRO A 279 -2.70 -24.89 25.31
N ASN A 280 -2.30 -23.63 25.17
CA ASN A 280 -2.90 -22.50 25.89
C ASN A 280 -3.90 -21.82 24.95
N GLY A 281 -4.99 -22.54 24.64
CA GLY A 281 -6.02 -22.24 23.63
C GLY A 281 -6.58 -20.81 23.64
N PRO A 282 -7.52 -20.49 22.72
CA PRO A 282 -7.87 -19.12 22.37
C PRO A 282 -8.04 -18.23 23.61
N LEU A 283 -7.55 -16.99 23.52
CA LEU A 283 -7.89 -15.95 24.49
C LEU A 283 -9.40 -16.01 24.75
N PRO A 284 -9.86 -15.76 25.99
CA PRO A 284 -11.28 -15.83 26.32
C PRO A 284 -12.06 -15.09 25.24
N ASP A 285 -13.04 -15.79 24.66
CA ASP A 285 -13.90 -15.31 23.58
C ASP A 285 -14.17 -13.82 23.77
N LEU A 286 -13.63 -12.97 22.89
CA LEU A 286 -13.63 -11.52 23.06
C LEU A 286 -15.06 -10.94 23.04
N GLY A 287 -16.09 -11.79 22.88
CA GLY A 287 -17.49 -11.42 22.75
C GLY A 287 -17.78 -10.73 21.42
N LEU A 288 -16.81 -10.72 20.50
CA LEU A 288 -16.95 -10.21 19.16
C LEU A 288 -17.50 -11.33 18.27
N PRO A 289 -18.76 -11.26 17.81
CA PRO A 289 -19.27 -12.24 16.87
C PRO A 289 -18.41 -12.22 15.59
N LEU A 290 -18.05 -13.40 15.08
CA LEU A 290 -17.27 -13.65 13.85
C LEU A 290 -15.73 -13.47 13.91
N VAL A 291 -15.11 -13.08 15.03
CA VAL A 291 -13.64 -12.96 15.11
C VAL A 291 -13.06 -14.06 15.98
N THR A 292 -12.62 -15.16 15.37
CA THR A 292 -11.82 -16.19 16.05
C THR A 292 -10.34 -15.87 15.87
N ALA A 293 -9.69 -15.49 16.98
CA ALA A 293 -8.28 -15.14 16.96
C ALA A 293 -7.54 -15.91 18.05
N ASN A 294 -6.63 -16.81 17.64
CA ASN A 294 -5.72 -17.49 18.54
C ASN A 294 -4.56 -16.55 18.94
N LEU A 295 -3.82 -16.93 19.99
CA LEU A 295 -2.71 -16.11 20.51
C LEU A 295 -1.63 -15.82 19.45
N PRO A 296 -1.19 -16.78 18.60
CA PRO A 296 -0.24 -16.50 17.52
C PRO A 296 -0.74 -15.46 16.51
N ALA A 297 -2.00 -15.53 16.05
CA ALA A 297 -2.58 -14.57 15.11
C ALA A 297 -2.66 -13.17 15.71
N LEU A 298 -3.05 -13.05 16.98
CA LEU A 298 -3.06 -11.77 17.70
C LEU A 298 -1.64 -11.21 17.89
N GLY A 299 -0.67 -12.08 18.14
CA GLY A 299 0.74 -11.72 18.13
C GLY A 299 1.18 -11.12 16.81
N ALA A 300 0.83 -11.76 15.69
CA ALA A 300 1.12 -11.25 14.35
C ALA A 300 0.45 -9.89 14.08
N LEU A 301 -0.81 -9.75 14.48
CA LEU A 301 -1.61 -8.54 14.34
C LEU A 301 -0.96 -7.37 15.10
N VAL A 302 -0.71 -7.55 16.40
CA VAL A 302 -0.07 -6.54 17.26
C VAL A 302 1.34 -6.25 16.79
N GLY A 303 2.10 -7.27 16.40
CA GLY A 303 3.44 -7.13 15.84
C GLY A 303 3.47 -6.25 14.59
N THR A 304 2.49 -6.41 13.69
CA THR A 304 2.32 -5.55 12.51
C THR A 304 2.05 -4.11 12.92
N GLN A 305 1.17 -3.87 13.90
CA GLN A 305 0.86 -2.53 14.38
C GLN A 305 2.08 -1.84 15.02
N VAL A 306 2.88 -2.59 15.78
CA VAL A 306 4.16 -2.09 16.32
C VAL A 306 5.14 -1.76 15.20
N GLY A 307 5.25 -2.64 14.20
CA GLY A 307 6.07 -2.39 12.99
C GLY A 307 5.64 -1.13 12.24
N LEU A 308 4.33 -0.93 12.08
CA LEU A 308 3.75 0.26 11.45
C LEU A 308 4.05 1.53 12.25
N VAL A 309 3.92 1.49 13.58
CA VAL A 309 4.27 2.63 14.45
C VAL A 309 5.75 3.01 14.28
N VAL A 310 6.65 2.02 14.26
CA VAL A 310 8.08 2.26 14.02
C VAL A 310 8.32 2.87 12.64
N LEU A 311 7.69 2.31 11.60
CA LEU A 311 7.77 2.81 10.23
C LEU A 311 7.30 4.27 10.15
N LEU A 312 6.09 4.56 10.63
CA LEU A 312 5.54 5.91 10.60
C LEU A 312 6.39 6.88 11.42
N TRP A 313 6.93 6.46 12.56
CA TRP A 313 7.87 7.26 13.33
C TRP A 313 9.17 7.58 12.57
N MET A 314 9.68 6.65 11.76
CA MET A 314 10.86 6.89 10.91
C MET A 314 10.54 7.80 9.72
N VAL A 315 9.37 7.63 9.10
CA VAL A 315 8.89 8.47 7.99
C VAL A 315 8.69 9.91 8.46
N LEU A 316 8.10 10.11 9.65
CA LEU A 316 7.95 11.42 10.28
C LEU A 316 9.27 12.08 10.67
N LYS A 317 10.41 11.39 10.56
CA LYS A 317 11.75 11.95 10.73
C LYS A 317 12.44 12.25 9.39
N GLY A 318 11.69 12.28 8.29
CA GLY A 318 12.21 12.63 6.96
C GLY A 318 13.09 11.55 6.31
N ARG A 319 13.07 10.31 6.83
CA ARG A 319 13.91 9.23 6.29
C ARG A 319 13.06 8.26 5.47
N ALA A 320 13.35 8.14 4.17
CA ALA A 320 12.80 7.07 3.34
C ALA A 320 13.24 5.70 3.88
N HIS A 321 12.29 4.79 4.08
CA HIS A 321 12.55 3.44 4.58
C HIS A 321 11.72 2.42 3.82
N ALA A 322 12.29 1.24 3.65
CA ALA A 322 11.58 0.06 3.17
C ALA A 322 10.46 -0.30 4.14
N GLY A 323 9.23 -0.38 3.64
CA GLY A 323 8.05 -0.59 4.45
C GLY A 323 7.86 -2.04 4.87
N LEU A 324 7.95 -2.97 3.93
CA LEU A 324 7.70 -4.39 4.17
C LEU A 324 8.65 -5.02 5.21
N PRO A 325 9.95 -4.68 5.30
CA PRO A 325 10.81 -5.18 6.38
C PRO A 325 10.28 -4.91 7.79
N LEU A 326 9.76 -3.70 8.05
CA LEU A 326 9.25 -3.35 9.36
C LEU A 326 7.88 -3.97 9.62
N LEU A 327 7.01 -3.99 8.61
CA LEU A 327 5.66 -4.53 8.72
C LEU A 327 5.67 -6.06 8.82
N ASN A 328 6.27 -6.74 7.84
CA ASN A 328 6.39 -8.20 7.83
C ASN A 328 7.29 -8.68 8.97
N GLY A 329 8.40 -7.98 9.24
CA GLY A 329 9.30 -8.31 10.36
C GLY A 329 8.59 -8.19 11.70
N GLY A 330 7.80 -7.14 11.90
CA GLY A 330 6.95 -6.96 13.09
C GLY A 330 5.91 -8.08 13.23
N ALA A 331 5.22 -8.41 12.14
CA ALA A 331 4.24 -9.50 12.10
C ALA A 331 4.87 -10.86 12.46
N ILE A 332 6.00 -11.21 11.84
CA ILE A 332 6.72 -12.46 12.09
C ILE A 332 7.23 -12.52 13.53
N ALA A 333 7.82 -11.43 14.04
CA ALA A 333 8.33 -11.39 15.40
C ALA A 333 7.20 -11.56 16.43
N GLY A 334 6.11 -10.81 16.27
CA GLY A 334 4.93 -10.90 17.13
C GLY A 334 4.28 -12.29 17.09
N TYR A 335 4.16 -12.87 15.90
CA TYR A 335 3.71 -14.24 15.67
C TYR A 335 4.56 -15.26 16.44
N LEU A 336 5.87 -15.26 16.23
CA LEU A 336 6.77 -16.24 16.84
C LEU A 336 6.81 -16.12 18.36
N VAL A 337 6.84 -14.90 18.89
CA VAL A 337 6.80 -14.66 20.35
C VAL A 337 5.52 -15.25 20.94
N CYS A 338 4.36 -14.97 20.34
CA CYS A 338 3.08 -15.46 20.83
C CYS A 338 2.89 -16.97 20.59
N ALA A 339 3.40 -17.51 19.49
CA ALA A 339 3.39 -18.94 19.22
C ALA A 339 4.16 -19.71 20.29
N LEU A 340 5.39 -19.29 20.61
CA LEU A 340 6.19 -19.93 21.65
C LEU A 340 5.57 -19.73 23.05
N ALA A 341 5.05 -18.54 23.35
CA ALA A 341 4.36 -18.27 24.62
C ALA A 341 3.08 -19.12 24.78
N SER A 342 2.43 -19.49 23.67
CA SER A 342 1.26 -20.35 23.66
C SER A 342 1.57 -21.84 23.88
N GLY A 343 2.86 -22.20 23.97
CA GLY A 343 3.33 -23.56 24.22
C GLY A 343 3.67 -24.37 22.96
N LEU A 344 3.61 -23.76 21.78
CA LEU A 344 4.03 -24.42 20.53
C LEU A 344 5.55 -24.60 20.52
N SER A 345 6.01 -25.73 19.98
CA SER A 345 7.42 -25.88 19.63
C SER A 345 7.78 -24.96 18.46
N LEU A 346 9.05 -24.64 18.29
CA LEU A 346 9.50 -23.87 17.13
C LEU A 346 9.18 -24.59 15.82
N SER A 347 9.25 -25.92 15.77
CA SER A 347 8.87 -26.68 14.57
C SER A 347 7.38 -26.49 14.24
N ALA A 348 6.49 -26.65 15.23
CA ALA A 348 5.06 -26.44 15.04
C ALA A 348 4.75 -24.99 14.64
N ALA A 349 5.41 -24.01 15.26
CA ALA A 349 5.27 -22.61 14.88
C ALA A 349 5.77 -22.32 13.45
N LEU A 350 6.67 -23.12 12.91
CA LEU A 350 7.09 -23.01 11.52
C LEU A 350 6.23 -23.85 10.57
N GLY A 351 5.27 -24.63 11.06
CA GLY A 351 4.50 -25.59 10.25
C GLY A 351 5.31 -26.82 9.85
N LEU A 352 6.23 -27.27 10.70
CA LEU A 352 7.16 -28.40 10.50
C LEU A 352 6.93 -29.58 11.45
#